data_AF-A0A1Q5UBR5-F1
#
_entry.id   AF-A0A1Q5UBR5-F1
#
_cell.length_a   1.000
_cell.length_b   1.000
_cell.length_c   1.000
_cell.angle_alpha   90.00
_cell.angle_beta   90.00
_cell.angle_gamma   90.00
#
_symmetry.space_group_name_H-M   'P 1'
#
loop_
_entity.id
_entity.type
_entity.pdbx_description
1 polymer ?
#
loop_
_entity_poly.entity_id
_entity_poly.type
_entity_poly.pdbx_seq_one_letter_code
_entity_poly.pdbx_strand_id
1 'polypeptide(L)'
;MTDGPPCTRCRRRGLSCVLNKSLQSLVEEVKNTELLQSDVQGIHDVLDSICQHLSLPRPKPLLTTGESSHAEGNADHQEELERDQEDLDGCEISPPDTPSAVHAPIDTFLDIARFGSPGSSDNTPPSTTRPRQHAVPQDLIGKGLITSTAAENLVERYFTQLDPYLYGICNGYQSLAQIRSTSPVMFAAVCTVAALQDPNGQSLYEACNREFRRLVSRSLFEKHDLEYVRALCISSFWLSDASRILTSDAIRRAADMRLHRSFDHLSTPMDPRLLPRGAHALSTPIEVAAMKDRVRLWYLIFISDQHLSILHNRDPLLRNDKDIAMSWETFLARDDTTDSDIRLISQVALLVIMSQVRDLLGSDKEARLPQSLSNQITHYSRQLDRWFAKFLAIFKPDPNIGDFPKCGLQLHYHFGKLYLGHQVFKGLNGESIPPHFLTAANMAHDAAVAIFEMILHQEQLQRSLVGMPHYFHIMIAFAGVGEFSEPVGDEGATE
;
A
#
# COMPACT_ATOMS: atom_id res chain seq x y z
N MET A 1 -27.38 -17.64 4.76
CA MET A 1 -27.83 -18.69 5.69
C MET A 1 -27.10 -18.43 7.00
N THR A 2 -27.83 -18.10 8.08
CA THR A 2 -27.23 -17.87 9.40
C THR A 2 -27.20 -19.18 10.17
N ASP A 3 -26.03 -19.82 10.19
CA ASP A 3 -25.82 -21.15 10.74
C ASP A 3 -25.51 -21.08 12.24
N GLY A 4 -26.54 -20.71 13.02
CA GLY A 4 -26.48 -20.65 14.47
C GLY A 4 -27.88 -20.76 15.09
N PRO A 5 -28.01 -21.34 16.29
CA PRO A 5 -29.30 -21.52 16.95
C PRO A 5 -29.99 -20.17 17.18
N PRO A 6 -31.33 -20.11 17.10
CA PRO A 6 -32.24 -21.21 16.84
C PRO A 6 -32.38 -21.54 15.34
N CYS A 7 -32.49 -22.84 15.03
CA CYS A 7 -32.76 -23.33 13.68
C CYS A 7 -34.10 -22.77 13.14
N THR A 8 -34.27 -22.75 11.82
CA THR A 8 -35.41 -22.11 11.13
C THR A 8 -36.77 -22.58 11.64
N ARG A 9 -36.88 -23.85 12.07
CA ARG A 9 -38.10 -24.42 12.64
C ARG A 9 -38.41 -23.90 14.04
N CYS A 10 -37.41 -23.86 14.93
CA CYS A 10 -37.57 -23.32 16.29
C CYS A 10 -37.84 -21.81 16.25
N ARG A 11 -37.20 -21.10 15.30
CA ARG A 11 -37.43 -19.66 15.05
C ARG A 11 -38.88 -19.36 14.65
N ARG A 12 -39.48 -20.15 13.74
CA ARG A 12 -40.88 -19.97 13.32
C ARG A 12 -41.91 -20.25 14.41
N ARG A 13 -41.54 -21.02 15.44
CA ARG A 13 -42.46 -21.47 16.50
C ARG A 13 -42.22 -20.81 17.86
N GLY A 14 -41.26 -19.89 17.96
CA GLY A 14 -40.92 -19.22 19.22
C GLY A 14 -40.37 -20.18 20.30
N LEU A 15 -39.72 -21.27 19.91
CA LEU A 15 -39.18 -22.28 20.82
C LEU A 15 -37.67 -22.13 21.02
N SER A 16 -37.15 -22.44 22.22
CA SER A 16 -35.71 -22.55 22.45
C SER A 16 -35.14 -23.78 21.75
N CYS A 17 -34.00 -23.62 21.07
CA CYS A 17 -33.36 -24.68 20.29
C CYS A 17 -32.25 -25.32 21.11
N VAL A 18 -32.57 -26.40 21.83
CA VAL A 18 -31.60 -27.20 22.58
C VAL A 18 -31.22 -28.43 21.75
N LEU A 19 -29.96 -28.49 21.29
CA LEU A 19 -29.39 -29.64 20.60
C LEU A 19 -29.14 -30.75 21.63
N ASN A 20 -30.09 -31.68 21.76
CA ASN A 20 -29.86 -32.92 22.49
C ASN A 20 -29.08 -33.86 21.55
N LYS A 21 -27.75 -33.92 21.69
CA LYS A 21 -26.97 -35.03 21.09
C LYS A 21 -27.53 -36.33 21.67
N SER A 22 -27.78 -37.34 20.83
CA SER A 22 -28.24 -38.64 21.33
C SER A 22 -27.15 -39.23 22.23
N LEU A 23 -27.54 -39.90 23.33
CA LEU A 23 -26.59 -40.59 24.21
C LEU A 23 -25.69 -41.57 23.43
N GLN A 24 -26.22 -42.14 22.34
CA GLN A 24 -25.49 -43.00 21.42
C GLN A 24 -24.33 -42.27 20.72
N SER A 25 -24.53 -41.03 20.25
CA SER A 25 -23.49 -40.21 19.62
C SER A 25 -22.40 -39.79 20.61
N LEU A 26 -22.76 -39.55 21.88
CA LEU A 26 -21.79 -39.24 22.93
C LEU A 26 -20.93 -40.45 23.30
N VAL A 27 -21.54 -41.64 23.36
CA VAL A 27 -20.80 -42.89 23.62
C VAL A 27 -19.88 -43.24 22.45
N GLU A 28 -20.30 -42.99 21.21
CA GLU A 28 -19.44 -43.16 20.02
C GLU A 28 -18.27 -42.16 20.00
N GLU A 29 -18.48 -40.89 20.37
CA GLU A 29 -17.41 -39.90 20.49
C GLU A 29 -16.36 -40.30 21.54
N VAL A 30 -16.79 -40.78 22.72
CA VAL A 30 -15.86 -41.26 23.76
C VAL A 30 -15.06 -42.46 23.25
N LYS A 31 -15.73 -43.46 22.64
CA LYS A 31 -15.05 -44.65 22.10
C LYS A 31 -14.04 -44.29 21.00
N ASN A 32 -14.38 -43.34 20.13
CA ASN A 32 -13.47 -42.87 19.09
C ASN A 32 -12.26 -42.13 19.67
N THR A 33 -12.45 -41.39 20.76
CA THR A 33 -11.36 -40.68 21.44
C THR A 33 -10.40 -41.66 22.13
N GLU A 34 -10.92 -42.72 22.76
CA GLU A 34 -10.11 -43.79 23.36
C GLU A 34 -9.32 -44.57 22.31
N LEU A 35 -9.92 -44.88 21.16
CA LEU A 35 -9.22 -45.52 20.03
C LEU A 35 -8.10 -44.63 19.51
N LEU A 36 -8.35 -43.34 19.34
CA LEU A 36 -7.35 -42.38 18.88
C LEU A 36 -6.19 -42.25 19.87
N GLN A 37 -6.47 -42.28 21.18
CA GLN A 37 -5.45 -42.29 22.22
C GLN A 37 -4.59 -43.56 22.16
N SER A 38 -5.19 -44.72 21.94
CA SER A 38 -4.48 -46.00 21.79
C SER A 38 -3.59 -46.02 20.55
N ASP A 39 -4.08 -45.53 19.41
CA ASP A 39 -3.32 -45.49 18.15
C ASP A 39 -2.12 -44.55 18.27
N VAL A 40 -2.32 -43.40 18.91
CA VAL A 40 -1.27 -42.41 19.15
C VAL A 40 -0.20 -42.95 20.11
N GLN A 41 -0.60 -43.69 21.15
CA GLN A 41 0.35 -44.38 22.03
C GLN A 41 1.15 -45.45 21.27
N GLY A 42 0.49 -46.25 20.44
CA GLY A 42 1.14 -47.26 19.60
C GLY A 42 2.16 -46.65 18.62
N ILE A 43 1.85 -45.50 18.02
CA ILE A 43 2.80 -44.77 17.17
C ILE A 43 4.01 -44.31 17.99
N HIS A 44 3.82 -43.81 19.20
CA HIS A 44 4.92 -43.36 20.06
C HIS A 44 5.82 -44.53 20.46
N ASP A 45 5.25 -45.69 20.83
CA ASP A 45 6.02 -46.88 21.20
C ASP A 45 6.85 -47.42 20.03
N VAL A 46 6.28 -47.41 18.81
CA VAL A 46 7.00 -47.77 17.58
C VAL A 46 8.11 -46.77 17.29
N LEU A 47 7.86 -45.47 17.44
CA LEU A 47 8.89 -44.45 17.24
C LEU A 47 10.03 -44.59 18.25
N ASP A 48 9.72 -44.90 19.51
CA ASP A 48 10.71 -45.17 20.54
C ASP A 48 11.57 -46.39 20.20
N SER A 49 10.97 -47.47 19.68
CA SER A 49 11.71 -48.64 19.22
C SER A 49 12.63 -48.31 18.03
N ILE A 50 12.19 -47.45 17.11
CA ILE A 50 12.98 -47.01 15.95
C ILE A 50 14.13 -46.10 16.41
N CYS A 51 13.87 -45.13 17.29
CA CYS A 51 14.89 -44.25 17.85
C CYS A 51 15.95 -45.05 18.63
N GLN A 52 15.55 -46.08 19.37
CA GLN A 52 16.50 -46.99 20.04
C GLN A 52 17.36 -47.78 19.05
N HIS A 53 16.78 -48.27 17.95
CA HIS A 53 17.52 -49.06 16.95
C HIS A 53 18.48 -48.21 16.12
N LEU A 54 18.13 -46.94 15.86
CA LEU A 54 18.91 -46.00 15.05
C LEU A 54 19.78 -45.05 15.89
N SER A 55 19.79 -45.19 17.22
CA SER A 55 20.52 -44.31 18.16
C SER A 55 20.16 -42.82 18.01
N LEU A 56 18.89 -42.53 17.71
CA LEU A 56 18.36 -41.18 17.57
C LEU A 56 17.73 -40.68 18.88
N PRO A 57 17.69 -39.36 19.12
CA PRO A 57 16.99 -38.79 20.27
C PRO A 57 15.50 -39.13 20.24
N ARG A 58 14.91 -39.38 21.43
CA ARG A 58 13.50 -39.74 21.57
C ARG A 58 12.58 -38.52 21.35
N PRO A 59 11.36 -38.71 20.85
CA PRO A 59 10.38 -37.64 20.72
C PRO A 59 10.00 -37.03 22.06
N LYS A 60 9.50 -35.78 22.02
CA LYS A 60 8.90 -35.14 23.19
C LYS A 60 7.53 -35.77 23.49
N PRO A 61 7.16 -35.92 24.78
CA PRO A 61 5.86 -36.46 25.16
C PRO A 61 4.72 -35.55 24.66
N LEU A 62 3.58 -36.16 24.36
CA LEU A 62 2.39 -35.46 23.90
C LEU A 62 1.78 -34.65 25.05
N LEU A 63 1.36 -33.41 24.74
CA LEU A 63 0.80 -32.47 25.72
C LEU A 63 -0.49 -32.95 26.40
N THR A 64 -1.15 -33.96 25.83
CA THR A 64 -2.44 -34.49 26.29
C THR A 64 -2.35 -35.47 27.45
N THR A 65 -1.16 -35.93 27.87
CA THR A 65 -0.98 -36.89 28.97
C THR A 65 -0.57 -36.24 30.30
N GLY A 66 -0.66 -34.91 30.42
CA GLY A 66 -0.22 -34.17 31.61
C GLY A 66 -1.29 -34.07 32.70
N GLU A 67 -1.49 -35.12 33.50
CA GLU A 67 -2.02 -34.96 34.86
C GLU A 67 -0.98 -35.37 35.91
N SER A 68 -0.56 -34.36 36.67
CA SER A 68 0.03 -34.40 38.02
C SER A 68 1.40 -35.07 38.23
N SER A 69 2.46 -34.25 38.32
CA SER A 69 3.31 -34.17 39.54
C SER A 69 4.43 -33.14 39.39
N HIS A 70 4.56 -32.31 40.42
CA HIS A 70 5.60 -31.29 40.62
C HIS A 70 7.02 -31.88 40.67
N ALA A 71 8.01 -31.22 40.04
CA ALA A 71 9.36 -30.98 40.57
C ALA A 71 10.20 -30.09 39.62
N GLU A 72 10.93 -29.16 40.23
CA GLU A 72 11.89 -28.21 39.63
C GLU A 72 13.19 -28.91 39.19
N GLY A 73 13.91 -28.36 38.20
CA GLY A 73 15.34 -28.66 37.99
C GLY A 73 15.89 -28.54 36.56
N ASN A 74 16.39 -27.33 36.23
CA ASN A 74 17.52 -26.97 35.35
C ASN A 74 17.96 -27.77 34.10
N ALA A 75 18.07 -26.99 33.01
CA ALA A 75 19.20 -26.84 32.07
C ALA A 75 19.17 -27.54 30.69
N ASP A 76 19.17 -26.64 29.68
CA ASP A 76 19.95 -26.58 28.44
C ASP A 76 19.61 -27.39 27.17
N HIS A 77 19.29 -26.57 26.14
CA HIS A 77 19.66 -26.64 24.71
C HIS A 77 19.20 -27.88 23.90
N GLN A 78 18.72 -27.80 22.66
CA GLN A 78 18.55 -26.76 21.64
C GLN A 78 17.71 -27.44 20.55
N GLU A 79 16.69 -26.76 20.01
CA GLU A 79 16.36 -26.76 18.57
C GLU A 79 15.21 -25.77 18.35
N GLU A 80 15.62 -24.65 17.76
CA GLU A 80 14.90 -23.40 17.57
C GLU A 80 13.86 -23.56 16.47
N LEU A 81 12.60 -23.72 16.88
CA LEU A 81 11.49 -23.15 16.13
C LEU A 81 11.34 -21.73 16.64
N GLU A 82 11.47 -20.74 15.75
CA GLU A 82 11.25 -19.31 15.98
C GLU A 82 9.90 -19.06 16.65
N ARG A 83 9.84 -19.23 17.97
CA ARG A 83 8.84 -18.60 18.84
C ARG A 83 9.36 -17.19 19.07
N ASP A 84 8.78 -16.23 18.36
CA ASP A 84 8.75 -14.82 18.76
C ASP A 84 8.07 -14.76 20.15
N GLN A 85 8.82 -15.06 21.21
CA GLN A 85 8.53 -14.67 22.58
C GLN A 85 9.28 -13.37 22.83
N GLU A 86 8.71 -12.27 22.36
CA GLU A 86 9.04 -10.94 22.87
C GLU A 86 7.82 -10.44 23.64
N ASP A 87 8.07 -10.00 24.87
CA ASP A 87 7.09 -9.45 25.80
C ASP A 87 6.22 -8.40 25.10
N LEU A 88 4.94 -8.74 24.86
CA LEU A 88 3.89 -7.75 24.59
C LEU A 88 3.60 -7.03 25.90
N ASP A 89 4.52 -6.15 26.30
CA ASP A 89 4.30 -5.24 27.42
C ASP A 89 3.22 -4.24 27.02
N GLY A 90 2.00 -4.46 27.50
CA GLY A 90 0.87 -3.54 27.42
C GLY A 90 0.35 -3.23 26.01
N CYS A 91 -0.96 -3.40 25.78
CA CYS A 91 -1.61 -2.65 24.70
C CYS A 91 -1.48 -1.16 25.03
N GLU A 92 -0.53 -0.45 24.41
CA GLU A 92 -0.53 1.01 24.44
C GLU A 92 -1.87 1.49 23.85
N ILE A 93 -2.72 2.03 24.71
CA ILE A 93 -3.94 2.73 24.28
C ILE A 93 -3.44 3.91 23.45
N SER A 94 -3.81 3.96 22.16
CA SER A 94 -3.39 5.02 21.24
C SER A 94 -3.52 6.40 21.91
N PRO A 95 -2.40 7.10 22.18
CA PRO A 95 -2.47 8.46 22.72
C PRO A 95 -3.07 9.39 21.65
N PRO A 96 -3.86 10.41 22.03
CA PRO A 96 -4.57 11.26 21.08
C PRO A 96 -3.64 12.31 20.45
N ASP A 97 -2.43 12.47 20.99
CA ASP A 97 -1.62 13.64 20.72
C ASP A 97 -0.70 13.41 19.52
N THR A 98 -1.17 13.89 18.36
CA THR A 98 -0.28 14.36 17.32
C THR A 98 0.33 15.69 17.78
N PRO A 99 1.66 15.91 17.73
CA PRO A 99 2.29 17.17 18.14
C PRO A 99 1.88 18.41 17.31
N SER A 100 1.09 18.24 16.25
CA SER A 100 0.58 19.31 15.38
C SER A 100 -0.95 19.54 15.51
N ALA A 101 -1.59 18.91 16.49
CA ALA A 101 -3.03 18.98 16.70
C ALA A 101 -3.43 20.13 17.65
N VAL A 102 -4.45 20.90 17.27
CA VAL A 102 -5.22 21.69 18.26
C VAL A 102 -6.05 20.68 19.05
N HIS A 103 -5.99 20.77 20.38
CA HIS A 103 -6.75 19.91 21.29
C HIS A 103 -8.23 19.95 20.92
N ALA A 104 -8.82 18.78 20.66
CA ALA A 104 -10.23 18.68 20.32
C ALA A 104 -11.06 19.02 21.57
N PRO A 105 -12.24 19.67 21.42
CA PRO A 105 -13.10 20.01 22.55
C PRO A 105 -13.51 18.82 23.42
N ILE A 106 -13.45 17.60 22.88
CA ILE A 106 -13.78 16.36 23.57
C ILE A 106 -12.60 15.70 24.28
N ASP A 107 -11.36 16.13 24.04
CA ASP A 107 -10.16 15.46 24.57
C ASP A 107 -10.18 15.43 26.10
N THR A 108 -10.69 16.48 26.75
CA THR A 108 -10.92 16.54 28.20
C THR A 108 -11.84 15.41 28.71
N PHE A 109 -12.80 14.94 27.91
CA PHE A 109 -13.68 13.81 28.25
C PHE A 109 -13.05 12.46 27.90
N LEU A 110 -12.20 12.39 26.89
CA LEU A 110 -11.44 11.18 26.56
C LEU A 110 -10.43 10.85 27.67
N ASP A 111 -9.80 11.86 28.25
CA ASP A 111 -8.94 11.68 29.42
C ASP A 111 -9.71 11.15 30.62
N ILE A 112 -10.93 11.67 30.87
CA ILE A 112 -11.81 11.15 31.93
C ILE A 112 -12.16 9.67 31.70
N ALA A 113 -12.38 9.24 30.46
CA ALA A 113 -12.67 7.85 30.12
C ALA A 113 -11.46 6.91 30.34
N ARG A 114 -10.22 7.41 30.22
CA ARG A 114 -8.99 6.64 30.48
C ARG A 114 -8.84 6.26 31.95
N PHE A 115 -9.17 7.18 32.86
CA PHE A 115 -9.17 6.92 34.31
C PHE A 115 -10.15 5.81 34.75
N GLY A 116 -11.13 5.45 33.89
CA GLY A 116 -12.10 4.38 34.17
C GLY A 116 -11.75 3.00 33.60
N SER A 117 -10.64 2.87 32.84
CA SER A 117 -10.27 1.62 32.18
C SER A 117 -9.38 0.75 33.09
N PRO A 118 -9.72 -0.52 33.37
CA PRO A 118 -8.90 -1.40 34.20
C PRO A 118 -7.62 -1.76 33.43
N GLY A 119 -6.55 -1.01 33.70
CA GLY A 119 -5.27 -1.03 32.97
C GLY A 119 -4.55 0.31 33.01
N SER A 120 -5.27 1.41 33.27
CA SER A 120 -4.69 2.74 33.49
C SER A 120 -4.28 2.94 34.95
N SER A 121 -3.30 2.18 35.44
CA SER A 121 -2.64 2.54 36.70
C SER A 121 -1.63 3.65 36.43
N ASP A 122 -1.86 4.82 37.04
CA ASP A 122 -0.96 5.99 37.15
C ASP A 122 0.40 5.70 37.85
N ASN A 123 0.84 4.45 37.83
CA ASN A 123 2.08 3.95 38.43
C ASN A 123 2.89 3.12 37.43
N THR A 124 2.78 3.36 36.12
CA THR A 124 3.94 3.16 35.27
C THR A 124 4.99 4.16 35.74
N PRO A 125 6.18 3.72 36.23
CA PRO A 125 7.28 4.65 36.44
C PRO A 125 7.47 5.44 35.15
N PRO A 126 7.95 6.70 35.18
CA PRO A 126 8.40 7.34 33.94
C PRO A 126 9.29 6.30 33.29
N SER A 127 8.86 5.80 32.12
CA SER A 127 9.61 4.82 31.37
C SER A 127 10.96 5.46 31.25
N THR A 128 11.89 5.00 32.09
CA THR A 128 13.29 5.29 31.89
C THR A 128 13.42 4.87 30.45
N THR A 129 13.75 5.84 29.60
CA THR A 129 14.42 5.56 28.35
C THR A 129 15.60 4.71 28.78
N ARG A 130 15.38 3.40 28.93
CA ARG A 130 16.45 2.43 28.88
C ARG A 130 17.13 2.88 27.60
N PRO A 131 18.42 3.26 27.67
CA PRO A 131 19.13 3.51 26.44
C PRO A 131 18.78 2.31 25.57
N ARG A 132 18.32 2.55 24.33
CA ARG A 132 18.24 1.51 23.32
C ARG A 132 19.60 0.84 23.40
N GLN A 133 19.74 -0.20 24.20
CA GLN A 133 20.92 -1.03 24.22
C GLN A 133 21.00 -1.41 22.75
N HIS A 134 22.19 -1.27 22.17
CA HIS A 134 22.46 -1.62 20.80
C HIS A 134 22.16 -3.11 20.60
N ALA A 135 20.89 -3.49 20.61
CA ALA A 135 20.37 -4.69 20.05
C ALA A 135 20.82 -4.59 18.60
N VAL A 136 21.64 -5.56 18.20
CA VAL A 136 22.09 -5.71 16.82
C VAL A 136 20.86 -5.45 15.94
N PRO A 137 20.93 -4.50 14.99
CA PRO A 137 19.79 -4.19 14.15
C PRO A 137 19.24 -5.49 13.58
N GLN A 138 18.04 -5.89 13.98
CA GLN A 138 17.35 -7.06 13.42
C GLN A 138 16.80 -6.71 12.04
N ASP A 139 17.64 -6.12 11.19
CA ASP A 139 17.35 -5.82 9.80
C ASP A 139 17.69 -7.03 8.91
N LEU A 140 17.43 -6.91 7.61
CA LEU A 140 17.65 -7.99 6.64
C LEU A 140 19.06 -8.60 6.70
N ILE A 141 20.10 -7.78 6.97
CA ILE A 141 21.49 -8.22 7.05
C ILE A 141 21.77 -8.82 8.43
N GLY A 142 21.31 -8.17 9.49
CA GLY A 142 21.48 -8.64 10.87
C GLY A 142 20.87 -10.02 11.10
N LYS A 143 19.78 -10.34 10.39
CA LYS A 143 19.14 -11.67 10.37
C LYS A 143 19.77 -12.67 9.41
N GLY A 144 20.76 -12.27 8.61
CA GLY A 144 21.36 -13.13 7.60
C GLY A 144 20.45 -13.49 6.42
N LEU A 145 19.33 -12.77 6.22
CA LEU A 145 18.39 -13.02 5.12
C LEU A 145 18.99 -12.62 3.77
N ILE A 146 19.86 -11.60 3.75
CA ILE A 146 20.66 -11.18 2.61
C ILE A 146 22.08 -10.85 3.04
N THR A 147 23.04 -10.95 2.11
CA THR A 147 24.42 -10.53 2.36
C THR A 147 24.57 -9.01 2.29
N SER A 148 25.60 -8.46 2.95
CA SER A 148 25.90 -7.02 2.87
C SER A 148 26.12 -6.56 1.43
N THR A 149 26.83 -7.35 0.62
CA THR A 149 27.08 -7.03 -0.80
C THR A 149 25.78 -7.03 -1.62
N ALA A 150 24.88 -7.99 -1.38
CA ALA A 150 23.57 -7.98 -2.05
C ALA A 150 22.76 -6.75 -1.66
N ALA A 151 22.77 -6.38 -0.38
CA ALA A 151 22.08 -5.18 0.10
C ALA A 151 22.63 -3.88 -0.51
N GLU A 152 23.95 -3.73 -0.59
CA GLU A 152 24.58 -2.56 -1.23
C GLU A 152 24.14 -2.42 -2.69
N ASN A 153 24.21 -3.51 -3.45
CA ASN A 153 23.78 -3.53 -4.85
C ASN A 153 22.29 -3.19 -5.02
N LEU A 154 21.42 -3.71 -4.15
CA LEU A 154 19.98 -3.44 -4.18
C LEU A 154 19.67 -1.98 -3.85
N VAL A 155 20.30 -1.43 -2.80
CA VAL A 155 20.10 -0.03 -2.39
C VAL A 155 20.63 0.94 -3.45
N GLU A 156 21.82 0.68 -3.99
CA GLU A 156 22.37 1.47 -5.09
C GLU A 156 21.47 1.43 -6.33
N ARG A 157 21.00 0.24 -6.71
CA ARG A 157 20.07 0.08 -7.82
C ARG A 157 18.78 0.86 -7.59
N TYR A 158 18.21 0.80 -6.39
CA TYR A 158 16.99 1.56 -6.11
C TYR A 158 17.23 3.07 -6.28
N PHE A 159 18.25 3.63 -5.63
CA PHE A 159 18.50 5.07 -5.68
C PHE A 159 18.85 5.57 -7.09
N THR A 160 19.57 4.78 -7.87
CA THR A 160 20.04 5.19 -9.20
C THR A 160 19.04 4.91 -10.31
N GLN A 161 18.22 3.86 -10.21
CA GLN A 161 17.38 3.38 -11.31
C GLN A 161 15.87 3.44 -11.01
N LEU A 162 15.45 3.38 -9.74
CA LEU A 162 14.03 3.26 -9.38
C LEU A 162 13.45 4.53 -8.73
N ASP A 163 14.20 5.15 -7.82
CA ASP A 163 13.80 6.38 -7.14
C ASP A 163 13.46 7.56 -8.08
N PRO A 164 14.14 7.73 -9.25
CA PRO A 164 13.77 8.75 -10.22
C PRO A 164 12.35 8.60 -10.78
N TYR A 165 11.80 7.37 -10.85
CA TYR A 165 10.41 7.15 -11.25
C TYR A 165 9.41 7.62 -10.17
N LEU A 166 9.85 7.71 -8.91
CA LEU A 166 9.07 8.24 -7.79
C LEU A 166 9.58 9.61 -7.33
N TYR A 167 10.11 10.39 -8.28
CA TYR A 167 10.50 11.80 -8.13
C TYR A 167 11.60 12.06 -7.08
N GLY A 168 12.42 11.07 -6.75
CA GLY A 168 13.51 11.25 -5.79
C GLY A 168 13.03 11.28 -4.34
N ILE A 169 12.04 10.46 -3.98
CA ILE A 169 11.45 10.44 -2.63
C ILE A 169 12.50 10.04 -1.57
N CYS A 170 13.59 9.38 -1.97
CA CYS A 170 14.68 8.95 -1.09
C CYS A 170 15.90 9.89 -1.08
N ASN A 171 15.83 11.10 -1.65
CA ASN A 171 16.97 12.04 -1.74
C ASN A 171 17.69 12.38 -0.40
N GLY A 172 17.07 12.09 0.75
CA GLY A 172 17.70 12.23 2.07
C GLY A 172 18.71 11.13 2.43
N TYR A 173 18.72 10.02 1.68
CA TYR A 173 19.58 8.86 1.92
C TYR A 173 20.76 8.83 0.94
N GLN A 174 21.96 8.63 1.48
CA GLN A 174 23.21 8.65 0.71
C GLN A 174 23.97 7.32 0.77
N SER A 175 23.61 6.41 1.68
CA SER A 175 24.32 5.14 1.85
C SER A 175 23.47 4.05 2.49
N LEU A 176 23.90 2.80 2.31
CA LEU A 176 23.36 1.63 3.02
C LEU A 176 23.41 1.82 4.54
N ALA A 177 24.51 2.38 5.07
CA ALA A 177 24.65 2.59 6.51
C ALA A 177 23.58 3.53 7.08
N GLN A 178 23.23 4.58 6.32
CA GLN A 178 22.23 5.57 6.75
C GLN A 178 20.81 5.01 6.73
N ILE A 179 20.41 4.28 5.68
CA ILE A 179 19.05 3.71 5.61
C ILE A 179 18.84 2.65 6.70
N ARG A 180 19.87 1.83 6.98
CA ARG A 180 19.83 0.80 8.04
C ARG A 180 19.74 1.39 9.44
N SER A 181 20.47 2.48 9.72
CA SER A 181 20.43 3.12 11.04
C SER A 181 19.15 3.92 11.27
N THR A 182 18.47 4.34 10.20
CA THR A 182 17.27 5.18 10.29
C THR A 182 16.00 4.35 10.42
N SER A 183 15.76 3.41 9.50
CA SER A 183 14.50 2.64 9.49
C SER A 183 14.66 1.26 8.84
N PRO A 184 14.54 0.16 9.62
CA PRO A 184 14.56 -1.20 9.09
C PRO A 184 13.44 -1.47 8.08
N VAL A 185 12.26 -0.87 8.26
CA VAL A 185 11.12 -1.02 7.34
C VAL A 185 11.41 -0.36 6.00
N MET A 186 12.00 0.85 6.04
CA MET A 186 12.41 1.56 4.84
C MET A 186 13.49 0.80 4.06
N PHE A 187 14.49 0.28 4.77
CA PHE A 187 15.51 -0.57 4.17
C PHE A 187 14.90 -1.83 3.53
N ALA A 188 13.98 -2.51 4.23
CA ALA A 188 13.31 -3.69 3.69
C ALA A 188 12.44 -3.37 2.47
N ALA A 189 11.72 -2.25 2.47
CA ALA A 189 10.93 -1.78 1.32
C ALA A 189 11.82 -1.53 0.09
N VAL A 190 12.92 -0.78 0.26
CA VAL A 190 13.87 -0.47 -0.81
C VAL A 190 14.48 -1.74 -1.40
N CYS A 191 14.97 -2.66 -0.56
CA CYS A 191 15.53 -3.94 -1.04
C CYS A 191 14.48 -4.80 -1.75
N THR A 192 13.24 -4.84 -1.24
CA THR A 192 12.14 -5.59 -1.85
C THR A 192 11.83 -5.07 -3.25
N VAL A 193 11.65 -3.75 -3.39
CA VAL A 193 11.35 -3.13 -4.69
C VAL A 193 12.52 -3.28 -5.67
N ALA A 194 13.76 -3.10 -5.22
CA ALA A 194 14.93 -3.30 -6.06
C ALA A 194 15.09 -4.74 -6.56
N ALA A 195 14.82 -5.72 -5.68
CA ALA A 195 14.95 -7.13 -6.03
C ALA A 195 13.82 -7.59 -6.97
N LEU A 196 12.62 -7.01 -6.84
CA LEU A 196 11.50 -7.28 -7.76
C LEU A 196 11.84 -6.94 -9.22
N GLN A 197 12.68 -5.93 -9.43
CA GLN A 197 13.07 -5.47 -10.77
C GLN A 197 14.28 -6.24 -11.34
N ASP A 198 14.81 -7.22 -10.61
CA ASP A 198 15.89 -8.08 -11.09
C ASP A 198 15.33 -9.39 -11.66
N PRO A 199 15.53 -9.69 -12.95
CA PRO A 199 15.13 -10.97 -13.54
C PRO A 199 15.72 -12.19 -12.80
N ASN A 200 16.89 -12.03 -12.16
CA ASN A 200 17.58 -13.09 -11.42
C ASN A 200 17.43 -12.95 -9.89
N GLY A 201 16.67 -11.95 -9.41
CA GLY A 201 16.57 -11.62 -7.98
C GLY A 201 15.44 -12.32 -7.23
N GLN A 202 14.80 -13.35 -7.81
CA GLN A 202 13.61 -13.99 -7.22
C GLN A 202 13.80 -14.39 -5.74
N SER A 203 14.91 -15.06 -5.41
CA SER A 203 15.19 -15.48 -4.03
C SER A 203 15.39 -14.30 -3.08
N LEU A 204 16.07 -13.25 -3.53
CA LEU A 204 16.27 -12.01 -2.76
C LEU A 204 14.95 -11.27 -2.58
N TYR A 205 14.13 -11.18 -3.63
CA TYR A 205 12.80 -10.57 -3.57
C TYR A 205 11.93 -11.28 -2.55
N GLU A 206 11.86 -12.61 -2.60
CA GLU A 206 11.08 -13.40 -1.66
C GLU A 206 11.54 -13.20 -0.21
N ALA A 207 12.85 -13.22 0.05
CA ALA A 207 13.41 -12.99 1.38
C ALA A 207 13.08 -11.57 1.89
N CYS A 208 13.33 -10.54 1.06
CA CYS A 208 13.07 -9.15 1.43
C CYS A 208 11.58 -8.88 1.63
N ASN A 209 10.72 -9.37 0.73
CA ASN A 209 9.28 -9.17 0.78
C ASN A 209 8.66 -9.85 2.01
N ARG A 210 9.11 -11.07 2.35
CA ARG A 210 8.66 -11.75 3.58
C ARG A 210 8.97 -10.93 4.83
N GLU A 211 10.21 -10.45 4.96
CA GLU A 211 10.59 -9.64 6.12
C GLU A 211 9.88 -8.27 6.13
N PHE A 212 9.77 -7.61 4.98
CA PHE A 212 9.03 -6.35 4.85
C PHE A 212 7.57 -6.50 5.34
N ARG A 213 6.86 -7.55 4.87
CA ARG A 213 5.49 -7.83 5.30
C ARG A 213 5.40 -8.17 6.78
N ARG A 214 6.37 -8.92 7.32
CA ARG A 214 6.46 -9.23 8.75
C ARG A 214 6.58 -7.94 9.58
N LEU A 215 7.46 -7.02 9.17
CA LEU A 215 7.66 -5.73 9.84
C LEU A 215 6.42 -4.84 9.79
N VAL A 216 5.78 -4.73 8.62
CA VAL A 216 4.52 -3.98 8.46
C VAL A 216 3.42 -4.59 9.33
N SER A 217 3.29 -5.91 9.35
CA SER A 217 2.25 -6.60 10.13
C SER A 217 2.44 -6.45 11.64
N ARG A 218 3.68 -6.52 12.14
CA ARG A 218 3.96 -6.37 13.58
C ARG A 218 3.72 -4.93 14.05
N SER A 219 3.90 -3.97 13.17
CA SER A 219 3.84 -2.55 13.48
C SER A 219 2.49 -1.91 13.10
N LEU A 220 1.40 -2.69 13.13
CA LEU A 220 0.06 -2.17 12.83
C LEU A 220 -0.48 -1.23 13.93
N PHE A 221 -0.15 -1.52 15.19
CA PHE A 221 -0.66 -0.82 16.37
C PHE A 221 0.32 0.19 16.98
N GLU A 222 1.56 0.23 16.49
CA GLU A 222 2.59 1.14 17.01
C GLU A 222 2.41 2.56 16.44
N LYS A 223 3.11 3.54 17.04
CA LYS A 223 3.29 4.88 16.44
C LYS A 223 4.47 4.88 15.50
N HIS A 224 4.36 5.63 14.40
CA HIS A 224 5.38 5.61 13.35
C HIS A 224 5.80 6.98 12.92
N ASP A 225 7.02 7.02 12.39
CA ASP A 225 7.62 8.20 11.82
C ASP A 225 7.31 8.36 10.34
N LEU A 226 7.86 9.42 9.76
CA LEU A 226 7.69 9.75 8.35
C LEU A 226 8.33 8.69 7.44
N GLU A 227 9.43 8.07 7.87
CA GLU A 227 10.15 7.06 7.07
C GLU A 227 9.35 5.79 6.90
N TYR A 228 8.59 5.39 7.92
CA TYR A 228 7.65 4.29 7.76
C TYR A 228 6.55 4.60 6.73
N VAL A 229 5.96 5.80 6.78
CA VAL A 229 4.94 6.22 5.80
C VAL A 229 5.55 6.25 4.39
N ARG A 230 6.79 6.72 4.26
CA ARG A 230 7.56 6.69 3.01
C ARG A 230 7.77 5.27 2.50
N ALA A 231 8.13 4.33 3.38
CA ALA A 231 8.33 2.92 3.04
C ALA A 231 7.05 2.26 2.50
N LEU A 232 5.90 2.51 3.14
CA LEU A 232 4.60 2.07 2.65
C LEU A 232 4.26 2.69 1.28
N CYS A 233 4.49 4.00 1.16
CA CYS A 233 4.23 4.74 -0.07
C CYS A 233 5.04 4.14 -1.23
N ILE A 234 6.36 4.03 -1.10
CA ILE A 234 7.26 3.40 -2.09
C ILE A 234 6.73 2.03 -2.48
N SER A 235 6.51 1.16 -1.50
CA SER A 235 6.10 -0.22 -1.74
C SER A 235 4.77 -0.29 -2.49
N SER A 236 3.84 0.64 -2.26
CA SER A 236 2.55 0.68 -2.95
C SER A 236 2.65 0.91 -4.47
N PHE A 237 3.73 1.55 -4.96
CA PHE A 237 3.92 1.82 -6.39
C PHE A 237 4.45 0.62 -7.18
N TRP A 238 5.02 -0.40 -6.53
CA TRP A 238 5.57 -1.58 -7.21
C TRP A 238 4.89 -2.90 -6.80
N LEU A 239 4.51 -3.05 -5.53
CA LEU A 239 3.88 -4.28 -5.03
C LEU A 239 2.39 -4.28 -5.33
N SER A 240 2.01 -4.68 -6.54
CA SER A 240 0.62 -4.64 -7.02
C SER A 240 -0.36 -5.37 -6.09
N ASP A 241 0.04 -6.53 -5.55
CA ASP A 241 -0.77 -7.39 -4.68
C ASP A 241 -1.03 -6.81 -3.27
N ALA A 242 -0.09 -6.01 -2.75
CA ALA A 242 -0.20 -5.36 -1.45
C ALA A 242 -0.57 -3.87 -1.54
N SER A 243 -0.51 -3.28 -2.73
CA SER A 243 -0.67 -1.84 -2.99
C SER A 243 -1.84 -1.23 -2.23
N ARG A 244 -3.03 -1.84 -2.29
CA ARG A 244 -4.22 -1.36 -1.60
C ARG A 244 -4.08 -1.28 -0.08
N ILE A 245 -3.53 -2.32 0.54
CA ILE A 245 -3.35 -2.37 1.99
C ILE A 245 -2.33 -1.32 2.42
N LEU A 246 -1.20 -1.27 1.72
CA LEU A 246 -0.10 -0.34 1.99
C LEU A 246 -0.54 1.11 1.83
N THR A 247 -1.25 1.45 0.74
CA THR A 247 -1.79 2.81 0.52
C THR A 247 -2.80 3.19 1.57
N SER A 248 -3.71 2.29 1.96
CA SER A 248 -4.71 2.57 3.00
C SER A 248 -4.04 2.86 4.35
N ASP A 249 -3.02 2.09 4.70
CA ASP A 249 -2.26 2.28 5.92
C ASP A 249 -1.41 3.56 5.89
N ALA A 250 -0.81 3.89 4.74
CA ALA A 250 -0.08 5.14 4.54
C ALA A 250 -0.99 6.37 4.68
N ILE A 251 -2.21 6.32 4.12
CA ILE A 251 -3.21 7.41 4.23
C ILE A 251 -3.59 7.62 5.69
N ARG A 252 -3.91 6.55 6.41
CA ARG A 252 -4.25 6.62 7.84
C ARG A 252 -3.14 7.30 8.62
N ARG A 253 -1.90 6.84 8.47
CA ARG A 253 -0.73 7.37 9.18
C ARG A 253 -0.42 8.82 8.77
N ALA A 254 -0.56 9.16 7.50
CA ALA A 254 -0.40 10.53 7.02
C ALA A 254 -1.46 11.48 7.61
N ALA A 255 -2.69 11.01 7.80
CA ALA A 255 -3.76 11.75 8.48
C ALA A 255 -3.44 11.92 9.97
N ASP A 256 -2.99 10.86 10.65
CA ASP A 256 -2.56 10.91 12.05
C ASP A 256 -1.45 11.95 12.25
N MET A 257 -0.50 12.03 11.32
CA MET A 257 0.60 13.02 11.30
C MET A 257 0.20 14.40 10.77
N ARG A 258 -1.02 14.56 10.23
CA ARG A 258 -1.56 15.78 9.61
C ARG A 258 -0.65 16.36 8.52
N LEU A 259 -0.08 15.50 7.66
CA LEU A 259 0.85 15.93 6.60
C LEU A 259 0.27 17.03 5.70
N HIS A 260 -1.05 17.01 5.48
CA HIS A 260 -1.77 17.99 4.67
C HIS A 260 -1.60 19.43 5.17
N ARG A 261 -1.45 19.67 6.48
CA ARG A 261 -1.29 21.02 7.06
C ARG A 261 0.01 21.69 6.65
N SER A 262 1.02 20.91 6.26
CA SER A 262 2.26 21.43 5.70
C SER A 262 2.02 22.27 4.44
N PHE A 263 0.92 22.03 3.73
CA PHE A 263 0.51 22.85 2.58
C PHE A 263 0.07 24.26 2.99
N ASP A 264 -0.77 24.39 4.02
CA ASP A 264 -1.28 25.69 4.50
C ASP A 264 -0.13 26.60 4.95
N HIS A 265 0.85 26.01 5.63
CA HIS A 265 2.05 26.72 6.09
C HIS A 265 2.95 27.18 4.92
N LEU A 266 2.99 26.44 3.81
CA LEU A 266 3.75 26.82 2.62
C LEU A 266 3.00 27.82 1.72
N SER A 267 1.67 27.82 1.77
CA SER A 267 0.80 28.62 0.89
C SER A 267 0.46 29.98 1.46
N THR A 268 0.48 30.14 2.79
CA THR A 268 0.19 31.43 3.44
C THR A 268 1.41 32.35 3.33
N PRO A 269 1.32 33.49 2.62
CA PRO A 269 2.37 34.49 2.69
C PRO A 269 2.41 35.04 4.12
N MET A 270 3.48 34.74 4.86
CA MET A 270 3.69 35.26 6.21
C MET A 270 3.76 36.79 6.14
N ASP A 271 2.69 37.50 6.53
CA ASP A 271 2.79 38.94 6.82
C ASP A 271 3.52 39.09 8.17
N PRO A 272 4.74 39.64 8.19
CA PRO A 272 5.54 39.78 9.41
C PRO A 272 4.82 40.61 10.49
N ARG A 273 3.80 41.39 10.11
CA ARG A 273 3.04 42.28 11.00
C ARG A 273 1.90 41.60 11.75
N LEU A 274 1.46 40.41 11.31
CA LEU A 274 0.34 39.67 11.91
C LEU A 274 0.81 38.58 12.91
N LEU A 275 2.12 38.44 13.12
CA LEU A 275 2.68 37.45 14.02
C LEU A 275 2.60 37.88 15.49
N PRO A 276 2.16 37.00 16.40
CA PRO A 276 2.28 37.24 17.84
C PRO A 276 3.74 37.51 18.22
N ARG A 277 4.00 38.51 19.07
CA ARG A 277 5.34 38.79 19.62
C ARG A 277 5.89 37.51 20.28
N GLY A 278 6.86 36.86 19.64
CA GLY A 278 7.48 35.62 20.11
C GLY A 278 7.36 34.43 19.16
N ALA A 279 6.53 34.50 18.12
CA ALA A 279 6.53 33.50 17.05
C ALA A 279 7.74 33.76 16.11
N HIS A 280 8.57 32.73 15.89
CA HIS A 280 9.70 32.82 14.97
C HIS A 280 9.20 33.13 13.55
N ALA A 281 9.40 34.38 13.11
CA ALA A 281 8.88 34.93 11.86
C ALA A 281 9.60 34.45 10.59
N LEU A 282 10.56 33.53 10.71
CA LEU A 282 11.34 33.01 9.59
C LEU A 282 11.44 31.50 9.77
N SER A 283 10.59 30.75 9.08
CA SER A 283 10.82 29.32 8.94
C SER A 283 12.22 29.13 8.38
N THR A 284 13.08 28.39 9.08
CA THR A 284 14.45 28.19 8.61
C THR A 284 14.43 27.46 7.26
N PRO A 285 15.45 27.61 6.39
CA PRO A 285 15.49 26.86 5.13
C PRO A 285 15.33 25.33 5.32
N ILE A 286 15.80 24.82 6.47
CA ILE A 286 15.66 23.42 6.89
C ILE A 286 14.18 23.07 7.17
N GLU A 287 13.47 23.92 7.91
CA GLU A 287 12.04 23.72 8.19
C GLU A 287 11.19 23.79 6.92
N VAL A 288 11.50 24.72 6.01
CA VAL A 288 10.83 24.82 4.70
C VAL A 288 11.07 23.56 3.87
N ALA A 289 12.31 23.05 3.84
CA ALA A 289 12.64 21.81 3.15
C ALA A 289 11.88 20.61 3.74
N ALA A 290 11.81 20.49 5.06
CA ALA A 290 11.04 19.44 5.74
C ALA A 290 9.53 19.55 5.46
N MET A 291 8.99 20.78 5.41
CA MET A 291 7.59 21.02 5.05
C MET A 291 7.29 20.61 3.61
N LYS A 292 8.20 20.91 2.67
CA LYS A 292 8.10 20.48 1.27
C LYS A 292 8.15 18.96 1.13
N ASP A 293 9.05 18.30 1.86
CA ASP A 293 9.15 16.84 1.88
C ASP A 293 7.84 16.19 2.33
N ARG A 294 7.18 16.72 3.37
CA ARG A 294 5.86 16.27 3.82
C ARG A 294 4.78 16.45 2.76
N VAL A 295 4.76 17.60 2.07
CA VAL A 295 3.80 17.86 0.98
C VAL A 295 4.04 16.93 -0.21
N ARG A 296 5.30 16.68 -0.58
CA ARG A 296 5.66 15.72 -1.64
C ARG A 296 5.17 14.30 -1.30
N LEU A 297 5.41 13.85 -0.07
CA LEU A 297 4.94 12.54 0.39
C LEU A 297 3.41 12.46 0.37
N TRP A 298 2.72 13.52 0.80
CA TRP A 298 1.26 13.57 0.74
C TRP A 298 0.73 13.48 -0.71
N TYR A 299 1.33 14.22 -1.65
CA TYR A 299 0.96 14.13 -3.07
C TYR A 299 1.21 12.73 -3.66
N LEU A 300 2.29 12.06 -3.26
CA LEU A 300 2.56 10.68 -3.68
C LEU A 300 1.51 9.69 -3.15
N ILE A 301 1.09 9.86 -1.90
CA ILE A 301 -0.01 9.07 -1.33
C ILE A 301 -1.31 9.34 -2.09
N PHE A 302 -1.60 10.61 -2.42
CA PHE A 302 -2.75 10.97 -3.25
C PHE A 302 -2.69 10.31 -4.63
N ILE A 303 -1.55 10.35 -5.30
CA ILE A 303 -1.33 9.70 -6.60
C ILE A 303 -1.61 8.20 -6.49
N SER A 304 -1.04 7.54 -5.48
CA SER A 304 -1.25 6.11 -5.22
C SER A 304 -2.73 5.76 -5.01
N ASP A 305 -3.46 6.54 -4.21
CA ASP A 305 -4.89 6.32 -3.98
C ASP A 305 -5.73 6.51 -5.26
N GLN A 306 -5.44 7.55 -6.06
CA GLN A 306 -6.15 7.79 -7.32
C GLN A 306 -5.84 6.72 -8.37
N HIS A 307 -4.58 6.27 -8.48
CA HIS A 307 -4.22 5.14 -9.33
C HIS A 307 -5.06 3.91 -8.97
N LEU A 308 -5.08 3.54 -7.68
CA LEU A 308 -5.86 2.39 -7.21
C LEU A 308 -7.37 2.58 -7.40
N SER A 309 -7.87 3.81 -7.30
CA SER A 309 -9.27 4.14 -7.57
C SER A 309 -9.64 3.88 -9.03
N ILE A 310 -8.79 4.30 -9.97
CA ILE A 310 -8.99 4.07 -11.41
C ILE A 310 -8.89 2.58 -11.72
N LEU A 311 -7.83 1.93 -11.25
CA LEU A 311 -7.56 0.51 -11.53
C LEU A 311 -8.67 -0.43 -11.04
N HIS A 312 -9.18 -0.19 -9.84
CA HIS A 312 -10.15 -1.08 -9.20
C HIS A 312 -11.59 -0.55 -9.29
N ASN A 313 -11.81 0.52 -10.06
CA ASN A 313 -13.08 1.24 -10.14
C ASN A 313 -13.73 1.44 -8.76
N ARG A 314 -12.93 1.94 -7.80
CA ARG A 314 -13.34 2.14 -6.40
C ARG A 314 -13.30 3.60 -6.03
N ASP A 315 -13.98 3.96 -4.97
CA ASP A 315 -13.85 5.29 -4.38
C ASP A 315 -12.44 5.51 -3.80
N PRO A 316 -11.81 6.68 -4.08
CA PRO A 316 -10.60 7.08 -3.37
C PRO A 316 -10.93 7.38 -1.92
N LEU A 317 -9.94 7.19 -1.05
CA LEU A 317 -10.04 7.44 0.39
C LEU A 317 -9.81 8.93 0.71
N LEU A 318 -8.94 9.62 -0.03
CA LEU A 318 -8.60 11.04 0.19
C LEU A 318 -9.63 12.03 -0.43
N ARG A 319 -10.92 11.70 -0.41
CA ARG A 319 -11.99 12.53 -1.01
C ARG A 319 -12.12 13.92 -0.37
N ASN A 320 -11.90 14.03 0.94
CA ASN A 320 -12.12 15.25 1.70
C ASN A 320 -10.99 16.27 1.55
N ASP A 321 -9.81 15.84 1.13
CA ASP A 321 -8.63 16.69 0.98
C ASP A 321 -8.39 17.10 -0.49
N LYS A 322 -9.43 16.98 -1.33
CA LYS A 322 -9.36 17.31 -2.76
C LYS A 322 -8.96 18.77 -3.01
N ASP A 323 -9.31 19.69 -2.11
CA ASP A 323 -8.97 21.11 -2.25
C ASP A 323 -7.46 21.36 -2.22
N ILE A 324 -6.73 20.54 -1.47
CA ILE A 324 -5.26 20.57 -1.41
C ILE A 324 -4.69 20.08 -2.74
N ALA A 325 -5.23 18.96 -3.24
CA ALA A 325 -4.87 18.45 -4.56
C ALA A 325 -5.19 19.46 -5.68
N MET A 326 -6.25 20.26 -5.56
CA MET A 326 -6.64 21.31 -6.50
C MET A 326 -5.73 22.55 -6.43
N SER A 327 -5.09 22.79 -5.29
CA SER A 327 -4.22 23.95 -5.04
C SER A 327 -2.77 23.73 -5.51
N TRP A 328 -2.54 22.71 -6.33
CA TRP A 328 -1.22 22.32 -6.86
C TRP A 328 -0.50 23.45 -7.61
N GLU A 329 -1.24 24.39 -8.24
CA GLU A 329 -0.66 25.53 -8.94
C GLU A 329 0.10 26.47 -8.00
N THR A 330 -0.36 26.63 -6.76
CA THR A 330 0.31 27.43 -5.73
C THR A 330 1.65 26.81 -5.35
N PHE A 331 1.73 25.49 -5.29
CA PHE A 331 2.99 24.79 -5.03
C PHE A 331 3.97 24.96 -6.20
N LEU A 332 3.47 24.85 -7.44
CA LEU A 332 4.28 24.97 -8.66
C LEU A 332 4.79 26.40 -8.90
N ALA A 333 4.07 27.41 -8.45
CA ALA A 333 4.41 28.83 -8.64
C ALA A 333 5.60 29.29 -7.79
N ARG A 334 6.15 28.44 -6.93
CA ARG A 334 7.27 28.78 -6.05
C ARG A 334 8.61 28.78 -6.79
N ASP A 335 9.47 29.72 -6.46
CA ASP A 335 10.81 29.88 -7.07
C ASP A 335 11.74 28.69 -6.82
N ASP A 336 11.49 27.91 -5.76
CA ASP A 336 12.31 26.78 -5.34
C ASP A 336 11.78 25.41 -5.84
N THR A 337 10.94 25.43 -6.87
CA THR A 337 10.38 24.23 -7.50
C THR A 337 11.44 23.50 -8.32
N THR A 338 11.60 22.21 -8.07
CA THR A 338 12.55 21.34 -8.79
C THR A 338 11.90 20.65 -9.99
N ASP A 339 12.71 20.07 -10.89
CA ASP A 339 12.18 19.29 -12.03
C ASP A 339 11.38 18.06 -11.54
N SER A 340 11.76 17.45 -10.41
CA SER A 340 10.98 16.40 -9.75
C SER A 340 9.63 16.90 -9.24
N ASP A 341 9.56 18.11 -8.68
CA ASP A 341 8.30 18.72 -8.25
C ASP A 341 7.35 18.93 -9.44
N ILE A 342 7.87 19.41 -10.57
CA ILE A 342 7.09 19.59 -11.80
C ILE A 342 6.47 18.26 -12.25
N ARG A 343 7.27 17.18 -12.26
CA ARG A 343 6.79 15.85 -12.63
C ARG A 343 5.73 15.32 -11.66
N LEU A 344 5.96 15.44 -10.36
CA LEU A 344 5.01 15.04 -9.32
C LEU A 344 3.67 15.78 -9.49
N ILE A 345 3.73 17.10 -9.59
CA ILE A 345 2.54 17.97 -9.72
C ILE A 345 1.79 17.70 -11.02
N SER A 346 2.49 17.38 -12.12
CA SER A 346 1.82 17.00 -13.36
C SER A 346 0.89 15.79 -13.17
N GLN A 347 1.30 14.80 -12.37
CA GLN A 347 0.48 13.63 -12.08
C GLN A 347 -0.70 13.97 -11.18
N VAL A 348 -0.49 14.82 -10.16
CA VAL A 348 -1.58 15.32 -9.33
C VAL A 348 -2.63 16.02 -10.19
N ALA A 349 -2.21 16.93 -11.07
CA ALA A 349 -3.10 17.66 -11.97
C ALA A 349 -3.87 16.74 -12.94
N LEU A 350 -3.21 15.71 -13.48
CA LEU A 350 -3.87 14.71 -14.32
C LEU A 350 -4.92 13.93 -13.55
N LEU A 351 -4.56 13.44 -12.36
CA LEU A 351 -5.43 12.58 -11.57
C LEU A 351 -6.62 13.34 -10.99
N VAL A 352 -6.49 14.66 -10.79
CA VAL A 352 -7.64 15.53 -10.54
C VAL A 352 -8.63 15.47 -11.72
N ILE A 353 -8.18 15.64 -12.97
CA ILE A 353 -9.05 15.54 -14.16
C ILE A 353 -9.67 14.15 -14.25
N MET A 354 -8.86 13.09 -14.12
CA MET A 354 -9.34 11.71 -14.21
C MET A 354 -10.33 11.35 -13.10
N SER A 355 -10.14 11.90 -11.89
CA SER A 355 -11.09 11.71 -10.78
C SER A 355 -12.45 12.34 -11.08
N GLN A 356 -12.48 13.51 -11.74
CA GLN A 356 -13.72 14.16 -12.16
C GLN A 356 -14.42 13.38 -13.28
N VAL A 357 -13.65 12.82 -14.22
CA VAL A 357 -14.17 11.90 -15.24
C VAL A 357 -14.82 10.69 -14.58
N ARG A 358 -14.17 10.05 -13.61
CA ARG A 358 -14.73 8.93 -12.86
C ARG A 358 -15.99 9.33 -12.09
N ASP A 359 -15.96 10.46 -11.37
CA ASP A 359 -17.09 10.89 -10.55
C ASP A 359 -18.33 11.26 -11.41
N LEU A 360 -18.14 11.73 -12.65
CA LEU A 360 -19.24 12.11 -13.55
C LEU A 360 -19.70 10.99 -14.51
N LEU A 361 -18.74 10.27 -15.12
CA LEU A 361 -18.99 9.26 -16.15
C LEU A 361 -18.87 7.82 -15.63
N GLY A 362 -18.25 7.65 -14.45
CA GLY A 362 -18.24 6.38 -13.75
C GLY A 362 -19.63 6.04 -13.25
N SER A 363 -20.07 4.82 -13.53
CA SER A 363 -21.31 4.25 -13.02
C SER A 363 -20.96 2.88 -12.47
N ASP A 364 -21.43 2.57 -11.27
CA ASP A 364 -21.32 1.23 -10.67
C ASP A 364 -22.07 0.16 -11.47
N LYS A 365 -22.97 0.60 -12.35
CA LYS A 365 -23.73 -0.25 -13.27
C LYS A 365 -23.18 -0.11 -14.68
N GLU A 366 -23.13 -1.21 -15.42
CA GLU A 366 -22.84 -1.27 -16.87
C GLU A 366 -24.00 -0.67 -17.70
N ALA A 367 -24.42 0.55 -17.36
CA ALA A 367 -25.44 1.29 -18.08
C ALA A 367 -24.80 2.06 -19.24
N ARG A 368 -25.57 2.21 -20.33
CA ARG A 368 -25.18 3.07 -21.45
C ARG A 368 -25.05 4.51 -21.01
N LEU A 369 -24.05 5.20 -21.54
CA LEU A 369 -23.90 6.62 -21.30
C LEU A 369 -25.06 7.41 -21.94
N PRO A 370 -25.71 8.31 -21.19
CA PRO A 370 -26.68 9.24 -21.76
C PRO A 370 -26.03 10.18 -22.80
N GLN A 371 -26.75 10.46 -23.89
CA GLN A 371 -26.31 11.39 -24.94
C GLN A 371 -25.94 12.79 -24.40
N SER A 372 -26.56 13.23 -23.30
CA SER A 372 -26.28 14.50 -22.64
C SER A 372 -24.83 14.65 -22.16
N LEU A 373 -24.11 13.53 -21.94
CA LEU A 373 -22.72 13.53 -21.48
C LEU A 373 -21.70 13.64 -22.63
N SER A 374 -22.13 13.62 -23.90
CA SER A 374 -21.23 13.77 -25.06
C SER A 374 -20.40 15.07 -25.03
N ASN A 375 -21.02 16.18 -24.63
CA ASN A 375 -20.35 17.45 -24.43
C ASN A 375 -19.30 17.40 -23.30
N GLN A 376 -19.57 16.63 -22.24
CA GLN A 376 -18.65 16.47 -21.11
C GLN A 376 -17.40 15.68 -21.51
N ILE A 377 -17.56 14.64 -22.34
CA ILE A 377 -16.42 13.92 -22.92
C ILE A 377 -15.52 14.86 -23.70
N THR A 378 -16.11 15.71 -24.56
CA THR A 378 -15.32 16.70 -25.33
C THR A 378 -14.66 17.73 -24.42
N HIS A 379 -15.33 18.14 -23.34
CA HIS A 379 -14.78 19.05 -22.35
C HIS A 379 -13.54 18.46 -21.66
N TYR A 380 -13.61 17.24 -21.12
CA TYR A 380 -12.48 16.57 -20.49
C TYR A 380 -11.35 16.24 -21.46
N SER A 381 -11.70 15.89 -22.70
CA SER A 381 -10.71 15.67 -23.77
C SER A 381 -9.85 16.93 -23.98
N ARG A 382 -10.45 18.12 -24.02
CA ARG A 382 -9.72 19.39 -24.11
C ARG A 382 -8.93 19.72 -22.85
N GLN A 383 -9.40 19.32 -21.67
CA GLN A 383 -8.62 19.50 -20.44
C GLN A 383 -7.34 18.66 -20.47
N LEU A 384 -7.41 17.41 -20.93
CA LEU A 384 -6.24 16.55 -21.14
C LEU A 384 -5.25 17.17 -22.14
N ASP A 385 -5.74 17.77 -23.24
CA ASP A 385 -4.88 18.45 -24.23
C ASP A 385 -4.12 19.62 -23.61
N ARG A 386 -4.82 20.45 -22.82
CA ARG A 386 -4.21 21.60 -22.13
C ARG A 386 -3.18 21.16 -21.10
N TRP A 387 -3.52 20.13 -20.32
CA TRP A 387 -2.61 19.53 -19.36
C TRP A 387 -1.34 19.04 -20.04
N PHE A 388 -1.48 18.25 -21.12
CA PHE A 388 -0.35 17.70 -21.85
C PHE A 388 0.53 18.81 -22.45
N ALA A 389 -0.07 19.79 -23.13
CA ALA A 389 0.67 20.90 -23.72
C ALA A 389 1.42 21.74 -22.66
N LYS A 390 0.81 22.00 -21.49
CA LYS A 390 1.43 22.74 -20.38
C LYS A 390 2.68 22.02 -19.87
N PHE A 391 2.57 20.74 -19.54
CA PHE A 391 3.66 20.01 -18.91
C PHE A 391 4.73 19.56 -19.90
N LEU A 392 4.37 19.22 -21.14
CA LEU A 392 5.33 18.86 -22.18
C LEU A 392 6.35 19.98 -22.44
N ALA A 393 5.90 21.24 -22.39
CA ALA A 393 6.74 22.41 -22.62
C ALA A 393 7.80 22.65 -21.53
N ILE A 394 7.56 22.18 -20.30
CA ILE A 394 8.43 22.44 -19.14
C ILE A 394 9.18 21.19 -18.64
N PHE A 395 8.83 20.00 -19.14
CA PHE A 395 9.50 18.75 -18.78
C PHE A 395 10.92 18.70 -19.34
N LYS A 396 11.86 18.32 -18.48
CA LYS A 396 13.27 18.12 -18.81
C LYS A 396 13.67 16.65 -18.70
N PRO A 397 14.72 16.22 -19.42
CA PRO A 397 15.32 14.91 -19.20
C PRO A 397 15.83 14.79 -17.76
N ASP A 398 15.74 13.59 -17.22
CA ASP A 398 16.26 13.25 -15.89
C ASP A 398 17.69 12.70 -16.00
N PRO A 399 18.61 13.00 -15.06
CA PRO A 399 19.98 12.51 -15.11
C PRO A 399 20.13 10.99 -15.13
N ASN A 400 19.19 10.27 -14.52
CA ASN A 400 19.25 8.82 -14.33
C ASN A 400 18.39 8.06 -15.32
N ILE A 401 17.18 8.57 -15.62
CA ILE A 401 16.21 7.90 -16.51
C ILE A 401 16.04 8.59 -17.87
N GLY A 402 16.94 9.53 -18.21
CA GLY A 402 17.00 10.18 -19.51
C GLY A 402 15.70 10.87 -19.91
N ASP A 403 15.24 10.64 -21.14
CA ASP A 403 14.00 11.24 -21.67
C ASP A 403 12.71 10.56 -21.19
N PHE A 404 12.80 9.56 -20.30
CA PHE A 404 11.62 8.89 -19.77
C PHE A 404 10.54 9.84 -19.25
N PRO A 405 10.82 10.95 -18.54
CA PRO A 405 9.76 11.85 -18.06
C PRO A 405 8.80 12.29 -19.17
N LYS A 406 9.29 12.55 -20.39
CA LYS A 406 8.44 12.93 -21.53
C LYS A 406 7.68 11.73 -22.09
N CYS A 407 8.33 10.57 -22.22
CA CYS A 407 7.68 9.33 -22.62
C CYS A 407 6.55 8.95 -21.64
N GLY A 408 6.82 9.03 -20.34
CA GLY A 408 5.84 8.77 -19.28
C GLY A 408 4.68 9.77 -19.31
N LEU A 409 4.94 11.06 -19.56
CA LEU A 409 3.90 12.07 -19.75
C LEU A 409 3.01 11.75 -20.96
N GLN A 410 3.61 11.39 -22.10
CA GLN A 410 2.89 10.97 -23.30
C GLN A 410 2.03 9.72 -23.05
N LEU A 411 2.59 8.71 -22.36
CA LEU A 411 1.85 7.49 -22.04
C LEU A 411 0.61 7.80 -21.18
N HIS A 412 0.77 8.66 -20.17
CA HIS A 412 -0.35 9.12 -19.34
C HIS A 412 -1.38 9.94 -20.11
N TYR A 413 -0.95 10.77 -21.07
CA TYR A 413 -1.86 11.51 -21.94
C TYR A 413 -2.72 10.55 -22.77
N HIS A 414 -2.10 9.59 -23.46
CA HIS A 414 -2.82 8.61 -24.25
C HIS A 414 -3.72 7.74 -23.36
N PHE A 415 -3.22 7.28 -22.21
CA PHE A 415 -4.05 6.54 -21.26
C PHE A 415 -5.24 7.35 -20.76
N GLY A 416 -5.09 8.65 -20.47
CA GLY A 416 -6.20 9.52 -20.08
C GLY A 416 -7.26 9.65 -21.18
N LYS A 417 -6.83 9.78 -22.44
CA LYS A 417 -7.73 9.80 -23.61
C LYS A 417 -8.45 8.46 -23.80
N LEU A 418 -7.71 7.36 -23.70
CA LEU A 418 -8.24 6.01 -23.76
C LEU A 418 -9.26 5.77 -22.65
N TYR A 419 -8.92 6.05 -21.39
CA TYR A 419 -9.80 5.90 -20.24
C TYR A 419 -11.10 6.72 -20.37
N LEU A 420 -10.99 7.95 -20.87
CA LEU A 420 -12.14 8.83 -21.12
C LEU A 420 -13.03 8.31 -22.26
N GLY A 421 -12.44 7.93 -23.39
CA GLY A 421 -13.19 7.43 -24.55
C GLY A 421 -13.80 6.05 -24.28
N HIS A 422 -13.12 5.21 -23.48
CA HIS A 422 -13.59 3.87 -23.14
C HIS A 422 -14.97 3.86 -22.46
N GLN A 423 -15.35 4.96 -21.82
CA GLN A 423 -16.66 5.09 -21.17
C GLN A 423 -17.83 4.89 -22.17
N VAL A 424 -17.64 5.18 -23.46
CA VAL A 424 -18.71 5.06 -24.47
C VAL A 424 -19.04 3.63 -24.87
N PHE A 425 -18.17 2.67 -24.55
CA PHE A 425 -18.39 1.26 -24.84
C PHE A 425 -19.26 0.55 -23.79
N LYS A 426 -19.45 1.19 -22.62
CA LYS A 426 -20.20 0.61 -21.50
C LYS A 426 -21.66 0.31 -21.87
N GLY A 427 -22.10 -0.90 -21.55
CA GLY A 427 -23.49 -1.33 -21.73
C GLY A 427 -23.95 -1.47 -23.19
N LEU A 428 -23.03 -1.47 -24.16
CA LEU A 428 -23.38 -1.67 -25.57
C LEU A 428 -23.80 -3.12 -25.86
N ASN A 429 -23.23 -4.12 -25.17
CA ASN A 429 -23.58 -5.55 -25.30
C ASN A 429 -23.61 -6.04 -26.77
N GLY A 430 -22.62 -5.62 -27.58
CA GLY A 430 -22.52 -5.97 -29.00
C GLY A 430 -23.29 -5.05 -29.95
N GLU A 431 -24.04 -4.06 -29.44
CA GLU A 431 -24.66 -3.04 -30.29
C GLU A 431 -23.65 -2.03 -30.84
N SER A 432 -24.01 -1.42 -31.98
CA SER A 432 -23.22 -0.36 -32.60
C SER A 432 -23.10 0.88 -31.72
N ILE A 433 -21.92 1.50 -31.73
CA ILE A 433 -21.65 2.75 -31.03
C ILE A 433 -22.55 3.87 -31.59
N PRO A 434 -23.29 4.61 -30.75
CA PRO A 434 -24.11 5.72 -31.22
C PRO A 434 -23.30 6.79 -31.96
N PRO A 435 -23.83 7.42 -33.03
CA PRO A 435 -23.08 8.37 -33.86
C PRO A 435 -22.45 9.54 -33.10
N HIS A 436 -23.12 10.02 -32.05
CA HIS A 436 -22.64 11.12 -31.21
C HIS A 436 -21.45 10.75 -30.30
N PHE A 437 -21.12 9.47 -30.19
CA PHE A 437 -19.97 8.96 -29.45
C PHE A 437 -18.84 8.46 -30.35
N LEU A 438 -19.02 8.41 -31.69
CA LEU A 438 -17.99 7.91 -32.61
C LEU A 438 -16.66 8.67 -32.50
N THR A 439 -16.69 9.99 -32.32
CA THR A 439 -15.47 10.78 -32.12
C THR A 439 -14.72 10.36 -30.86
N ALA A 440 -15.44 10.04 -29.78
CA ALA A 440 -14.83 9.59 -28.53
C ALA A 440 -14.31 8.14 -28.63
N ALA A 441 -15.01 7.27 -29.37
CA ALA A 441 -14.56 5.92 -29.65
C ALA A 441 -13.27 5.91 -30.49
N ASN A 442 -13.22 6.70 -31.57
CA ASN A 442 -12.01 6.84 -32.38
C ASN A 442 -10.85 7.41 -31.56
N MET A 443 -11.11 8.40 -30.70
CA MET A 443 -10.09 8.93 -29.78
C MET A 443 -9.53 7.86 -28.85
N ALA A 444 -10.36 6.94 -28.33
CA ALA A 444 -9.88 5.82 -27.53
C ALA A 444 -9.02 4.86 -28.34
N HIS A 445 -9.48 4.48 -29.53
CA HIS A 445 -8.74 3.64 -30.47
C HIS A 445 -7.37 4.25 -30.81
N ASP A 446 -7.33 5.50 -31.27
CA ASP A 446 -6.10 6.19 -31.65
C ASP A 446 -5.11 6.30 -30.47
N ALA A 447 -5.64 6.48 -29.25
CA ALA A 447 -4.83 6.51 -28.05
C ALA A 447 -4.24 5.13 -27.68
N ALA A 448 -5.00 4.04 -27.87
CA ALA A 448 -4.50 2.68 -27.67
C ALA A 448 -3.39 2.35 -28.68
N VAL A 449 -3.62 2.63 -29.97
CA VAL A 449 -2.61 2.46 -31.03
C VAL A 449 -1.36 3.27 -30.71
N ALA A 450 -1.50 4.53 -30.29
CA ALA A 450 -0.37 5.37 -29.92
C ALA A 450 0.46 4.78 -28.76
N ILE A 451 -0.17 4.17 -27.76
CA ILE A 451 0.54 3.48 -26.67
C ILE A 451 1.38 2.33 -27.22
N PHE A 452 0.83 1.50 -28.11
CA PHE A 452 1.59 0.40 -28.72
C PHE A 452 2.71 0.88 -29.63
N GLU A 453 2.45 1.89 -30.46
CA GLU A 453 3.45 2.53 -31.29
C GLU A 453 4.62 3.08 -30.46
N MET A 454 4.32 3.69 -29.31
CA MET A 454 5.35 4.14 -28.38
C MET A 454 6.20 2.96 -27.87
N ILE A 455 5.58 1.84 -27.48
CA ILE A 455 6.31 0.68 -26.96
C ILE A 455 7.14 0.00 -28.05
N LEU A 456 6.64 -0.06 -29.28
CA LEU A 456 7.34 -0.72 -30.40
C LEU A 456 8.52 0.10 -30.92
N HIS A 457 8.41 1.43 -30.92
CA HIS A 457 9.37 2.29 -31.61
C HIS A 457 10.23 3.17 -30.69
N GLN A 458 9.83 3.43 -29.44
CA GLN A 458 10.62 4.25 -28.53
C GLN A 458 11.56 3.41 -27.65
N GLU A 459 12.83 3.37 -28.02
CA GLU A 459 13.86 2.62 -27.30
C GLU A 459 13.97 3.04 -25.82
N GLN A 460 13.82 4.33 -25.51
CA GLN A 460 13.86 4.82 -24.13
C GLN A 460 12.73 4.22 -23.28
N LEU A 461 11.51 4.15 -23.82
CA LEU A 461 10.38 3.55 -23.12
C LEU A 461 10.61 2.04 -22.91
N GLN A 462 11.12 1.34 -23.93
CA GLN A 462 11.44 -0.09 -23.85
C GLN A 462 12.43 -0.40 -22.73
N ARG A 463 13.52 0.38 -22.62
CA ARG A 463 14.50 0.23 -21.54
C ARG A 463 13.89 0.49 -20.17
N SER A 464 12.97 1.45 -20.08
CA SER A 464 12.26 1.80 -18.85
C SER A 464 11.17 0.82 -18.43
N LEU A 465 10.77 -0.14 -19.29
CA LEU A 465 9.79 -1.17 -18.92
C LEU A 465 10.29 -1.98 -17.71
N VAL A 466 11.60 -2.16 -17.58
CA VAL A 466 12.18 -2.69 -16.35
C VAL A 466 12.40 -1.52 -15.39
N GLY A 467 11.75 -1.56 -14.23
CA GLY A 467 11.91 -0.57 -13.17
C GLY A 467 10.74 0.38 -12.97
N MET A 468 9.89 0.60 -13.98
CA MET A 468 8.74 1.49 -13.83
C MET A 468 7.70 0.97 -12.81
N PRO A 469 6.96 1.86 -12.13
CA PRO A 469 5.86 1.48 -11.24
C PRO A 469 4.79 0.62 -11.95
N HIS A 470 4.14 -0.28 -11.20
CA HIS A 470 3.19 -1.25 -11.76
C HIS A 470 2.00 -0.63 -12.49
N TYR A 471 1.62 0.61 -12.14
CA TYR A 471 0.53 1.34 -12.79
C TYR A 471 0.78 1.50 -14.31
N PHE A 472 2.01 1.78 -14.73
CA PHE A 472 2.37 1.90 -16.14
C PHE A 472 2.11 0.59 -16.90
N HIS A 473 2.47 -0.55 -16.31
CA HIS A 473 2.23 -1.86 -16.91
C HIS A 473 0.72 -2.13 -17.09
N ILE A 474 -0.10 -1.71 -16.13
CA ILE A 474 -1.55 -1.89 -16.25
C ILE A 474 -2.14 -0.93 -17.30
N MET A 475 -1.64 0.31 -17.42
CA MET A 475 -2.05 1.22 -18.50
C MET A 475 -1.80 0.60 -19.89
N ILE A 476 -0.64 -0.03 -20.06
CA ILE A 476 -0.26 -0.73 -21.29
C ILE A 476 -1.16 -1.94 -21.52
N ALA A 477 -1.38 -2.77 -20.51
CA ALA A 477 -2.28 -3.92 -20.62
C ALA A 477 -3.72 -3.50 -20.96
N PHE A 478 -4.21 -2.40 -20.37
CA PHE A 478 -5.53 -1.85 -20.63
C PHE A 478 -5.70 -1.36 -22.07
N ALA A 479 -4.64 -0.81 -22.69
CA ALA A 479 -4.64 -0.46 -24.11
C ALA A 479 -4.91 -1.68 -25.00
N GLY A 480 -4.39 -2.86 -24.64
CA GLY A 480 -4.64 -4.10 -25.39
C GLY A 480 -6.09 -4.59 -25.28
N VAL A 481 -6.74 -4.44 -24.12
CA VAL A 481 -8.13 -4.89 -23.95
C VAL A 481 -9.11 -4.13 -24.87
N GLY A 482 -8.79 -2.89 -25.22
CA GLY A 482 -9.59 -2.08 -26.15
C GLY A 482 -9.62 -2.61 -27.59
N GLU A 483 -8.62 -3.37 -28.01
CA GLU A 483 -8.52 -3.89 -29.39
C GLU A 483 -9.20 -5.27 -29.57
N PHE A 484 -9.31 -6.08 -28.50
CA PHE A 484 -9.77 -7.48 -28.61
C PHE A 484 -11.27 -7.72 -28.33
N SER A 485 -12.06 -6.66 -28.19
CA SER A 485 -13.52 -6.80 -28.07
C SER A 485 -14.22 -6.67 -29.44
N GLU A 486 -13.70 -7.33 -30.47
CA GLU A 486 -14.50 -7.63 -31.66
C GLU A 486 -15.49 -8.77 -31.33
N PRO A 487 -16.76 -8.70 -31.79
CA PRO A 487 -17.69 -9.80 -31.62
C PRO A 487 -17.17 -10.98 -32.44
N VAL A 488 -16.86 -12.10 -31.76
CA VAL A 488 -16.71 -13.39 -32.43
C VAL A 488 -17.99 -13.63 -33.21
N GLY A 489 -17.88 -13.50 -34.54
CA GLY A 489 -18.94 -13.80 -35.46
C GLY A 489 -19.39 -15.24 -35.27
N ASP A 490 -20.70 -15.38 -35.18
CA ASP A 490 -21.47 -16.61 -35.23
C ASP A 490 -20.98 -17.51 -36.40
N GLU A 491 -20.07 -18.45 -36.13
CA GLU A 491 -19.90 -19.62 -36.99
C GLU A 491 -21.08 -20.54 -36.71
N GLY A 492 -22.17 -20.24 -37.42
CA GLY A 492 -23.38 -21.03 -37.46
C GLY A 492 -23.08 -22.48 -37.80
N ALA A 493 -23.68 -23.36 -37.00
CA ALA A 493 -23.93 -24.74 -37.34
C ALA A 493 -24.58 -24.84 -38.72
N THR A 494 -23.99 -25.64 -39.59
CA THR A 494 -24.73 -26.39 -40.62
C THR A 494 -24.21 -27.82 -40.65
N GLU A 495 -25.20 -28.72 -40.75
CA GLU A 495 -25.19 -30.19 -40.79
C GLU A 495 -24.02 -30.90 -41.47
#